data_AF-A0A532DAK0-F1
#
_entry.id   AF-A0A532DAK0-F1
#
_cell.length_a   1.000
_cell.length_b   1.000
_cell.length_c   1.000
_cell.angle_alpha   90.00
_cell.angle_beta   90.00
_cell.angle_gamma   90.00
#
_symmetry.space_group_name_H-M   'P 1'
#
loop_
_entity.id
_entity.type
_entity.pdbx_description
1 polymer ?
#
loop_
_entity_poly.entity_id
_entity_poly.type
_entity_poly.pdbx_seq_one_letter_code
_entity_poly.pdbx_strand_id
1 'polypeptide(L)'
;MLKEFKEFAMKGNVLDMAIGVIIGGAFGKIVSSMVSDVLMPPIGLLMGKVDFSSLFIDLSRTSPASLAAAKAAGAPTINYGVFLQSVFDFI
;
A
#
# COMPACT_ATOMS: atom_id res chain seq x y z
N MET A 1 13.04 -26.56 24.83
CA MET A 1 12.34 -25.72 23.81
C MET A 1 11.67 -24.47 24.39
N LEU A 2 10.59 -24.58 25.19
CA LEU A 2 9.89 -23.39 25.73
C LEU A 2 10.75 -22.51 26.65
N LYS A 3 11.64 -23.13 27.43
CA LYS A 3 12.57 -22.43 28.33
C LYS A 3 13.68 -21.70 27.56
N GLU A 4 14.28 -22.37 26.57
CA GLU A 4 15.27 -21.79 25.66
C GLU A 4 14.68 -20.70 24.77
N PHE A 5 13.43 -20.85 24.31
CA PHE A 5 12.71 -19.81 23.56
C PHE A 5 12.45 -18.58 24.42
N LYS A 6 12.07 -18.76 25.69
CA LYS A 6 11.92 -17.65 26.64
C LYS A 6 13.25 -16.94 26.88
N GLU A 7 14.34 -17.67 27.10
CA GLU A 7 15.67 -17.07 27.24
C GLU A 7 16.14 -16.36 25.96
N PHE A 8 15.81 -16.88 24.78
CA PHE A 8 16.10 -16.24 23.49
C PHE A 8 15.28 -14.96 23.27
N ALA A 9 13.98 -15.00 23.53
CA ALA A 9 13.07 -13.86 23.37
C ALA A 9 13.33 -12.75 24.39
N MET A 10 13.84 -13.09 25.58
CA MET A 10 14.23 -12.13 26.61
C MET A 10 15.62 -11.50 26.36
N LYS A 11 16.32 -11.88 25.28
CA LYS A 11 17.53 -11.15 24.86
C LYS A 11 17.11 -9.75 24.39
N GLY A 12 17.63 -8.71 25.05
CA GLY A 12 17.30 -7.31 24.75
C GLY A 12 17.37 -6.96 23.26
N ASN A 13 18.42 -7.40 22.55
CA ASN A 13 18.58 -7.21 21.11
C ASN A 13 17.36 -7.73 20.29
N VAL A 14 16.84 -8.91 20.61
CA VAL A 14 15.72 -9.52 19.88
C VAL A 14 14.41 -8.79 20.19
N LEU A 15 14.21 -8.40 21.44
CA LEU A 15 13.03 -7.67 21.88
C LEU A 15 12.97 -6.27 21.26
N ASP A 16 14.08 -5.54 21.27
CA ASP A 16 14.18 -4.19 20.71
C ASP A 16 14.01 -4.21 19.17
N MET A 17 14.58 -5.21 18.50
CA MET A 17 14.38 -5.44 17.07
C MET A 17 12.91 -5.73 16.75
N ALA A 18 12.25 -6.59 17.54
CA ALA A 18 10.83 -6.90 17.35
C ALA A 18 9.95 -5.66 17.51
N ILE A 19 10.22 -4.84 18.52
CA ILE A 19 9.52 -3.57 18.74
C ILE A 19 9.75 -2.62 17.55
N GLY A 20 10.99 -2.50 17.06
CA GLY A 20 11.33 -1.68 15.91
C GLY A 20 10.57 -2.07 14.63
N VAL A 21 10.44 -3.38 14.36
CA VAL A 21 9.68 -3.88 13.21
C VAL A 21 8.18 -3.61 13.35
N ILE A 22 7.61 -3.81 14.55
CA ILE A 22 6.19 -3.56 14.81
C ILE A 22 5.87 -2.07 14.66
N ILE A 23 6.68 -1.20 15.24
CA ILE A 23 6.52 0.25 15.13
C ILE A 23 6.72 0.70 13.68
N GLY A 24 7.75 0.21 12.99
CA GLY A 24 8.00 0.54 11.58
C GLY A 24 6.83 0.16 10.68
N GLY A 25 6.26 -1.03 10.85
CA GLY A 25 5.10 -1.49 10.09
C GLY A 25 3.81 -0.70 10.41
N ALA A 26 3.60 -0.34 11.68
CA ALA A 26 2.45 0.47 12.08
C ALA A 26 2.57 1.92 11.60
N PHE A 27 3.76 2.52 11.70
CA PHE A 27 4.02 3.88 11.27
C PHE A 27 3.90 4.03 9.74
N GLY A 28 4.35 3.04 8.97
CA GLY A 28 4.14 3.03 7.52
C GLY A 28 2.66 3.10 7.12
N LYS A 29 1.75 2.45 7.87
CA LYS A 29 0.30 2.56 7.64
C LYS A 29 -0.24 3.96 7.93
N ILE A 30 0.29 4.63 8.95
CA ILE A 30 -0.11 6.01 9.28
C ILE A 30 0.30 6.96 8.14
N VAL A 31 1.53 6.82 7.65
CA VAL A 31 2.03 7.62 6.51
C VAL A 31 1.21 7.36 5.25
N SER A 32 0.97 6.08 4.91
CA SER A 32 0.15 5.72 3.74
C SER A 32 -1.27 6.29 3.82
N SER A 33 -1.94 6.21 4.98
CA SER A 33 -3.27 6.83 5.17
C SER A 33 -3.22 8.36 5.08
N MET A 34 -2.18 9.00 5.59
CA MET A 34 -2.00 10.45 5.43
C MET A 34 -1.88 10.84 3.95
N VAL A 35 -1.13 10.07 3.15
CA VAL A 35 -0.98 10.34 1.73
C VAL A 35 -2.27 10.04 0.98
N SER A 36 -2.87 8.86 1.16
CA SER A 36 -4.06 8.42 0.44
C SER A 36 -5.33 9.19 0.80
N ASP A 37 -5.51 9.51 2.09
CA ASP A 37 -6.78 10.01 2.60
C ASP A 37 -6.76 11.54 2.81
N VAL A 38 -5.57 12.15 2.92
CA VAL A 38 -5.42 13.59 3.17
C VAL A 38 -4.78 14.33 2.00
N LEU A 39 -3.68 13.83 1.42
CA LEU A 39 -2.97 14.53 0.33
C LEU A 39 -3.57 14.26 -1.05
N MET A 40 -3.92 13.00 -1.35
CA MET A 40 -4.43 12.61 -2.66
C MET A 40 -5.80 13.21 -3.02
N PRO A 41 -6.79 13.39 -2.11
CA PRO A 41 -8.10 13.93 -2.51
C PRO A 41 -8.04 15.38 -3.03
N PRO A 42 -7.30 16.32 -2.41
CA PRO A 42 -7.07 17.65 -2.98
C PRO A 42 -6.36 17.61 -4.35
N ILE A 43 -5.34 16.75 -4.51
CA ILE A 43 -4.62 16.61 -5.79
C ILE A 43 -5.54 16.06 -6.88
N GLY A 44 -6.35 15.04 -6.55
CA GLY A 44 -7.34 14.46 -7.46
C GLY A 44 -8.43 15.44 -7.86
N LEU A 45 -8.83 16.33 -6.95
CA LEU A 45 -9.76 17.41 -7.24
C LEU A 45 -9.15 18.45 -8.20
N LEU A 46 -7.90 18.83 -7.99
CA LEU A 46 -7.17 19.78 -8.86
C LEU A 46 -6.91 19.22 -10.26
N MET A 47 -6.72 17.91 -10.40
CA MET A 47 -6.52 17.23 -11.68
C MET A 47 -7.84 16.84 -12.39
N GLY A 48 -8.99 17.33 -11.92
CA GLY A 48 -10.29 17.15 -12.60
C GLY A 48 -11.15 16.00 -12.08
N LYS A 49 -11.10 15.72 -10.77
CA LYS A 49 -11.77 14.57 -10.11
C LYS A 49 -11.24 13.21 -10.58
N VAL A 50 -9.95 13.15 -10.89
CA VAL A 50 -9.29 11.90 -11.24
C VAL A 50 -8.97 11.16 -9.95
N ASP A 51 -9.60 10.00 -9.76
CA ASP A 51 -9.18 9.05 -8.74
C ASP A 51 -7.94 8.31 -9.26
N PHE A 52 -6.75 8.70 -8.78
CA PHE A 52 -5.50 8.07 -9.19
C PHE A 52 -5.49 6.58 -8.92
N SER A 53 -6.16 6.08 -7.89
CA SER A 53 -6.23 4.64 -7.61
C SER A 53 -6.96 3.86 -8.72
N SER A 54 -7.81 4.56 -9.48
CA SER A 54 -8.58 4.02 -10.60
C SER A 54 -7.88 4.15 -11.96
N LEU A 55 -6.64 4.68 -12.00
CA LEU A 55 -5.87 4.81 -13.23
C LEU A 55 -5.17 3.50 -13.58
N PHE A 56 -5.64 2.86 -14.65
CA PHE A 56 -5.05 1.64 -15.20
C PHE A 56 -5.10 1.61 -16.73
N ILE A 57 -4.18 0.85 -17.31
CA ILE A 57 -4.22 0.44 -18.71
C ILE A 57 -4.64 -1.02 -18.73
N ASP A 58 -5.78 -1.31 -19.36
CA ASP A 58 -6.16 -2.68 -19.68
C ASP A 58 -5.39 -3.16 -20.92
N LEU A 59 -4.69 -4.29 -20.79
CA LEU A 59 -4.02 -4.96 -21.91
C LEU A 59 -4.91 -6.05 -22.52
N SER A 60 -6.04 -6.37 -21.89
CA SER A 60 -7.06 -7.19 -22.48
C SER A 60 -7.90 -6.34 -23.44
N ARG A 61 -8.35 -6.91 -24.55
CA ARG A 61 -9.22 -6.21 -25.51
C ARG A 61 -10.65 -6.03 -24.98
N THR A 62 -10.88 -6.18 -23.68
CA THR A 62 -12.22 -6.26 -23.09
C THR A 62 -12.75 -4.92 -22.56
N SER A 63 -11.92 -3.87 -22.53
CA SER A 63 -12.30 -2.49 -22.14
C SER A 63 -13.28 -2.44 -20.95
N PRO A 64 -12.91 -3.00 -19.80
CA PRO A 64 -13.73 -3.02 -18.61
C PRO A 64 -13.93 -1.60 -18.08
N ALA A 65 -15.14 -1.33 -17.59
CA ALA A 65 -15.53 0.00 -17.09
C ALA A 65 -14.81 0.43 -15.79
N SER A 66 -14.11 -0.49 -15.12
CA SER A 66 -13.36 -0.18 -13.89
C SER A 66 -12.21 -1.16 -13.64
N LEU A 67 -11.25 -0.71 -12.84
CA LEU A 67 -10.09 -1.50 -12.42
C LEU A 67 -10.52 -2.75 -11.62
N ALA A 68 -11.61 -2.63 -10.86
CA ALA A 68 -12.24 -3.75 -10.14
C ALA A 68 -12.82 -4.79 -11.10
N ALA A 69 -13.51 -4.36 -12.16
CA ALA A 69 -14.04 -5.25 -13.19
C ALA A 69 -12.92 -5.92 -13.99
N ALA A 70 -11.84 -5.19 -14.31
CA ALA A 70 -10.67 -5.73 -14.99
C ALA A 70 -9.98 -6.83 -14.16
N LYS A 71 -9.79 -6.59 -12.85
CA LYS A 71 -9.23 -7.59 -11.91
C LYS A 71 -10.15 -8.80 -11.75
N ALA A 72 -11.46 -8.59 -11.63
CA ALA A 72 -12.43 -9.67 -11.52
C ALA A 72 -12.50 -10.54 -12.79
N ALA A 73 -12.30 -9.93 -13.96
CA ALA A 73 -12.24 -10.63 -15.25
C ALA A 73 -10.90 -11.36 -15.50
N GLY A 74 -9.93 -11.25 -14.57
CA GLY A 74 -8.59 -11.80 -14.76
C GLY A 74 -7.80 -11.13 -15.89
N ALA A 75 -8.19 -9.92 -16.28
CA ALA A 75 -7.54 -9.19 -17.35
C ALA A 75 -6.15 -8.70 -16.91
N PRO A 76 -5.10 -8.89 -17.72
CA PRO A 76 -3.80 -8.29 -17.45
C PRO A 76 -3.91 -6.76 -17.50
N THR A 77 -3.69 -6.10 -16.36
CA THR A 77 -3.79 -4.65 -16.20
C THR A 77 -2.48 -4.04 -15.71
N ILE A 78 -2.11 -2.89 -16.26
CA ILE A 78 -1.04 -2.05 -15.73
C ILE A 78 -1.69 -0.96 -14.87
N ASN A 79 -1.62 -1.13 -13.55
CA ASN A 79 -2.24 -0.22 -12.57
C ASN A 79 -1.26 0.88 -12.15
N TYR A 80 -0.90 1.75 -13.11
CA TYR A 80 0.10 2.80 -12.89
C TYR A 80 -0.32 3.82 -11.84
N GLY A 81 -1.63 4.02 -11.66
CA GLY A 81 -2.17 4.87 -10.61
C GLY A 81 -1.81 4.40 -9.19
N VAL A 82 -1.99 3.11 -8.93
CA VAL A 82 -1.61 2.46 -7.66
C VAL A 82 -0.09 2.52 -7.45
N PHE A 83 0.68 2.40 -8.54
CA PHE A 83 2.13 2.53 -8.48
C PHE A 83 2.57 3.95 -8.05
N LEU A 84 2.00 4.99 -8.66
CA LEU A 84 2.29 6.38 -8.28
C LEU A 84 1.90 6.66 -6.83
N GLN A 85 0.74 6.16 -6.39
CA GLN A 85 0.35 6.23 -4.99
C GLN A 85 1.40 5.59 -4.08
N SER A 86 1.91 4.40 -4.44
CA SER A 86 2.96 3.72 -3.66
C SER A 86 4.29 4.50 -3.63
N VAL A 87 4.61 5.24 -4.69
CA VAL A 87 5.77 6.14 -4.72
C VAL A 87 5.55 7.34 -3.79
N PHE A 88 4.36 7.92 -3.78
CA PHE A 88 4.03 9.02 -2.86
C PHE A 88 3.96 8.57 -1.41
N ASP A 89 3.50 7.35 -1.14
CA ASP A 89 3.51 6.78 0.21
C ASP A 89 4.95 6.53 0.72
N PHE A 90 5.91 6.40 -0.19
CA PHE A 90 7.31 6.09 0.13
C PHE A 90 8.19 7.34 0.34
N ILE A 91 7.89 8.45 -0.33
CA ILE A 91 8.66 9.71 -0.28
C ILE A 91 8.16 10.59 0.87
#